data_AF-A0A9E2PIG7-F1
#
_entry.id   AF-A0A9E2PIG7-F1
#
_cell.length_a   1.000
_cell.length_b   1.000
_cell.length_c   1.000
_cell.angle_alpha   90.00
_cell.angle_beta   90.00
_cell.angle_gamma   90.00
#
_symmetry.space_group_name_H-M   'P 1'
#
loop_
_entity.id
_entity.type
_entity.pdbx_description
1 polymer ?
#
loop_
_entity_poly.entity_id
_entity_poly.type
_entity_poly.pdbx_seq_one_letter_code
_entity_poly.pdbx_strand_id
1 'polypeptide(L)'
;PRKISSTSFQRKVFRAVSKIPFGQVRSYKWVAQKIGHPRAVRAAASVLKKNKDLFVVPCHRVVKSRGSIGGYVLGKEIKKMLLDLEDKLTQRK
;
A
#
# COMPACT_ATOMS: atom_id res chain seq x y z
N PRO A 1 21.52 -1.28 -16.94
CA PRO A 1 20.55 -1.21 -15.81
C PRO A 1 20.43 0.22 -15.24
N ARG A 2 19.26 0.87 -15.39
CA ARG A 2 19.06 2.26 -14.93
C ARG A 2 19.05 2.31 -13.38
N LYS A 3 19.99 3.03 -12.76
CA LYS A 3 20.03 3.26 -11.30
C LYS A 3 18.73 3.94 -10.88
N ILE A 4 17.91 3.25 -10.08
CA ILE A 4 16.67 3.83 -9.56
C ILE A 4 17.08 4.71 -8.37
N SER A 5 16.88 6.02 -8.46
CA SER A 5 17.03 6.88 -7.29
C SER A 5 15.91 6.54 -6.29
N SER A 6 16.25 6.45 -5.01
CA SER A 6 15.30 6.15 -3.91
C SER A 6 14.05 7.02 -3.98
N THR A 7 14.20 8.31 -4.31
CA THR A 7 13.12 9.28 -4.50
C THR A 7 12.21 8.97 -5.69
N SER A 8 12.74 8.41 -6.78
CA SER A 8 11.92 8.02 -7.95
C SER A 8 11.12 6.74 -7.67
N PHE A 9 11.72 5.77 -6.96
CA PHE A 9 11.03 4.56 -6.52
C PHE A 9 9.89 4.88 -5.56
N GLN A 10 10.16 5.70 -4.54
CA GLN A 10 9.19 6.12 -3.55
C GLN A 10 7.98 6.83 -4.19
N ARG A 11 8.23 7.80 -5.08
CA ARG A 11 7.17 8.50 -5.81
C ARG A 11 6.30 7.53 -6.63
N LYS A 12 6.91 6.55 -7.31
CA LYS A 12 6.16 5.53 -8.06
C LYS A 12 5.30 4.66 -7.13
N VAL A 13 5.82 4.24 -5.98
CA VAL A 13 5.08 3.46 -4.98
C VAL A 13 3.87 4.24 -4.48
N PHE A 14 4.07 5.49 -4.05
CA PHE A 14 2.98 6.34 -3.56
C PHE A 14 1.92 6.58 -4.64
N ARG A 15 2.33 6.93 -5.86
CA ARG A 15 1.41 7.11 -6.99
C ARG A 15 0.62 5.84 -7.32
N ALA A 16 1.23 4.65 -7.21
CA ALA A 16 0.53 3.40 -7.44
C ALA A 16 -0.50 3.10 -6.34
N VAL A 17 -0.18 3.42 -5.08
CA VAL A 17 -1.05 3.18 -3.93
C VAL A 17 -2.21 4.17 -3.86
N SER A 18 -1.99 5.46 -4.17
CA SER A 18 -3.07 6.46 -4.24
C SER A 18 -4.12 6.16 -5.31
N LYS A 19 -3.82 5.26 -6.26
CA LYS A 19 -4.77 4.79 -7.28
C LYS A 19 -5.61 3.59 -6.83
N ILE A 20 -5.39 3.05 -5.62
CA ILE A 20 -6.19 1.94 -5.10
C ILE A 20 -7.56 2.50 -4.69
N PRO A 21 -8.67 2.04 -5.30
CA PRO A 21 -10.00 2.52 -4.96
C PRO A 21 -10.36 2.24 -3.51
N PHE A 22 -11.30 3.04 -2.98
CA PHE A 22 -11.91 2.79 -1.68
C PHE A 22 -12.55 1.40 -1.64
N GLY A 23 -12.40 0.69 -0.51
CA GLY A 23 -12.93 -0.68 -0.34
C GLY A 23 -12.11 -1.76 -1.05
N GLN A 24 -11.09 -1.40 -1.83
CA GLN A 24 -10.23 -2.36 -2.50
C GLN A 24 -8.88 -2.50 -1.82
N VAL A 25 -8.37 -3.74 -1.81
CA VAL A 25 -7.03 -4.05 -1.31
C VAL A 25 -6.11 -4.55 -2.43
N ARG A 26 -4.83 -4.25 -2.28
CA ARG A 26 -3.76 -4.77 -3.14
C ARG A 26 -2.62 -5.33 -2.31
N SER A 27 -1.88 -6.28 -2.86
CA SER A 27 -0.71 -6.83 -2.16
C SER A 27 0.54 -5.97 -2.41
N TYR A 28 1.54 -6.07 -1.53
CA TYR A 28 2.87 -5.49 -1.81
C TYR A 28 3.47 -6.01 -3.14
N LYS A 29 3.16 -7.26 -3.51
CA LYS A 29 3.55 -7.85 -4.80
C LYS A 29 2.90 -7.10 -5.97
N TRP A 30 1.61 -6.81 -5.86
CA TRP A 30 0.89 -6.03 -6.87
C TRP A 30 1.51 -4.63 -7.05
N VAL A 31 1.84 -3.93 -5.96
CA VAL A 31 2.48 -2.62 -6.03
C VAL A 31 3.83 -2.71 -6.75
N ALA A 32 4.67 -3.67 -6.37
CA ALA A 32 5.98 -3.90 -6.99
C ALA A 32 5.87 -4.21 -8.50
N GLN A 33 4.90 -5.02 -8.90
CA GLN A 33 4.59 -5.29 -10.30
C GLN A 33 4.11 -4.03 -11.03
N LYS A 34 3.19 -3.26 -10.42
CA LYS A 34 2.59 -2.07 -11.03
C LYS A 34 3.60 -0.98 -11.33
N ILE A 35 4.68 -0.87 -10.54
CA ILE A 35 5.75 0.11 -10.75
C ILE A 35 6.88 -0.42 -11.66
N GLY A 36 6.77 -1.62 -12.22
CA GLY A 36 7.76 -2.23 -13.12
C GLY A 36 8.94 -2.90 -12.42
N HIS A 37 8.83 -3.18 -11.11
CA HIS A 37 9.91 -3.76 -10.31
C HIS A 37 9.39 -4.97 -9.51
N PRO A 38 9.03 -6.10 -10.17
CA PRO A 38 8.35 -7.23 -9.52
C PRO A 38 9.13 -7.86 -8.36
N ARG A 39 10.47 -7.75 -8.36
CA ARG A 39 11.35 -8.25 -7.28
C ARG A 39 11.45 -7.30 -6.07
N ALA A 40 10.95 -6.06 -6.19
CA ALA A 40 11.10 -5.00 -5.17
C ALA A 40 9.98 -5.01 -4.11
N VAL A 41 9.43 -6.17 -3.76
CA VAL A 41 8.29 -6.30 -2.82
C VAL A 41 8.64 -5.77 -1.43
N ARG A 42 9.80 -6.18 -0.89
CA ARG A 42 10.27 -5.71 0.43
C ARG A 42 10.57 -4.22 0.43
N ALA A 43 11.16 -3.70 -0.65
CA ALA A 43 11.43 -2.28 -0.80
C ALA A 43 10.14 -1.45 -0.84
N ALA A 44 9.12 -1.91 -1.56
CA ALA A 44 7.80 -1.26 -1.57
C ALA A 44 7.16 -1.25 -0.17
N ALA A 45 7.26 -2.34 0.59
CA ALA A 45 6.78 -2.39 1.97
C ALA A 45 7.53 -1.41 2.88
N SER A 46 8.85 -1.32 2.76
CA SER A 46 9.69 -0.38 3.52
C SER A 46 9.34 1.09 3.21
N VAL A 47 9.07 1.42 1.94
CA VAL A 47 8.60 2.76 1.55
C VAL A 47 7.27 3.09 2.21
N LEU A 48 6.30 2.16 2.18
CA LEU A 48 4.98 2.39 2.78
C LEU A 48 5.03 2.49 4.31
N LYS A 49 5.97 1.80 4.96
CA LYS A 49 6.23 1.95 6.41
C LYS A 49 6.79 3.32 6.78
N LYS A 50 7.45 4.01 5.84
CA LYS A 50 8.00 5.36 6.04
C LYS A 50 7.04 6.47 5.58
N ASN A 51 5.79 6.13 5.25
CA ASN A 51 4.81 7.11 4.80
C ASN A 51 4.45 8.07 5.95
N LYS A 52 4.69 9.37 5.75
CA LYS A 52 4.28 10.43 6.67
C LYS A 52 2.91 11.04 6.30
N ASP A 53 2.49 10.87 5.04
CA ASP A 53 1.27 11.46 4.49
C ASP A 53 0.15 10.41 4.42
N LEU A 54 -0.40 10.07 5.59
CA LEU A 54 -1.40 9.01 5.74
C LEU A 54 -2.76 9.35 5.10
N PHE A 55 -3.06 10.63 4.89
CA PHE A 55 -4.30 11.08 4.26
C PHE A 55 -4.26 11.00 2.73
N VAL A 56 -3.09 11.17 2.10
CA VAL A 56 -2.94 11.22 0.63
C VAL A 56 -2.62 9.84 0.05
N VAL A 57 -1.88 9.03 0.81
CA VAL A 57 -1.47 7.69 0.38
C VAL A 57 -2.18 6.66 1.27
N PRO A 58 -3.20 5.94 0.75
CA PRO A 58 -3.99 4.97 1.53
C PRO A 58 -3.20 3.68 1.76
N CYS A 59 -2.10 3.76 2.51
CA CYS A 59 -1.19 2.63 2.71
C CYS A 59 -1.79 1.51 3.59
N HIS A 60 -2.92 1.76 4.26
CA HIS A 60 -3.73 0.73 4.92
C HIS A 60 -4.35 -0.23 3.90
N ARG A 61 -4.62 0.18 2.66
CA ARG A 61 -5.14 -0.67 1.57
C ARG A 61 -4.13 -1.65 0.98
N VAL A 62 -2.86 -1.58 1.39
CA VAL A 62 -1.81 -2.48 0.91
C VAL A 62 -1.52 -3.58 1.94
N VAL A 63 -1.80 -4.83 1.61
CA VAL A 63 -1.69 -5.99 2.52
C VAL A 63 -0.60 -6.97 2.09
N LYS A 64 -0.29 -7.96 2.94
CA LYS A 64 0.61 -9.05 2.56
C LYS A 64 -0.08 -9.97 1.55
N SER A 65 0.71 -10.86 0.94
CA SER A 65 0.19 -11.97 0.15
C SER A 65 -0.83 -12.78 0.96
N ARG A 66 -1.88 -13.31 0.30
CA ARG A 66 -3.00 -14.04 0.91
C ARG A 66 -3.87 -13.20 1.88
N GLY A 67 -3.90 -11.88 1.74
CA GLY A 67 -4.82 -11.02 2.50
C GLY A 67 -4.42 -10.72 3.95
N SER A 68 -3.33 -11.31 4.45
CA SER A 68 -2.89 -11.07 5.83
C SER A 68 -2.44 -9.62 6.07
N ILE A 69 -2.73 -9.12 7.28
CA ILE A 69 -2.44 -7.73 7.64
C ILE A 69 -0.93 -7.51 7.76
N GLY A 70 -0.44 -6.56 6.96
CA GLY A 70 0.95 -6.10 6.99
C GLY A 70 1.23 -5.14 8.14
N GLY A 71 2.48 -4.69 8.25
CA GLY A 71 2.81 -3.56 9.10
C GLY A 71 2.06 -2.30 8.66
N TYR A 72 1.74 -1.45 9.62
CA TYR A 72 1.14 -0.13 9.40
C TYR A 72 1.76 0.87 10.34
N VAL A 73 1.87 2.13 9.89
CA VAL A 73 2.51 3.20 10.65
C VAL A 73 1.77 3.45 11.97
N LEU A 74 0.44 3.39 11.96
CA LEU A 74 -0.40 3.55 13.14
C LEU A 74 -0.73 2.22 13.86
N GLY A 75 -0.03 1.13 13.53
CA GLY A 75 -0.29 -0.18 14.13
C GLY A 75 -1.35 -1.02 13.38
N LYS A 76 -1.32 -2.33 13.63
CA LYS A 76 -2.12 -3.32 12.88
C LYS A 76 -3.62 -3.21 13.15
N GLU A 77 -4.01 -2.89 14.38
CA GLU A 77 -5.41 -2.78 14.76
C GLU A 77 -6.10 -1.63 14.02
N ILE A 78 -5.45 -0.46 13.93
CA ILE A 78 -5.98 0.68 13.17
C ILE A 78 -6.13 0.32 11.69
N LYS A 79 -5.16 -0.40 11.12
CA LYS A 79 -5.27 -0.88 9.73
C LYS A 79 -6.45 -1.83 9.53
N LYS A 80 -6.67 -2.76 10.47
CA LYS A 80 -7.81 -3.68 10.42
C LYS A 80 -9.13 -2.93 10.48
N MET A 81 -9.25 -2.01 11.44
CA MET A 81 -10.43 -1.16 11.62
C MET A 81 -10.74 -0.34 10.38
N LEU A 82 -9.75 0.30 9.77
CA LEU A 82 -9.95 1.07 8.53
C LEU A 82 -10.43 0.19 7.38
N LEU A 83 -9.83 -0.99 7.19
CA LEU A 83 -10.25 -1.92 6.15
C LEU A 83 -11.68 -2.42 6.36
N ASP A 84 -12.05 -2.77 7.59
CA ASP A 84 -13.40 -3.19 7.95
C ASP A 84 -14.43 -2.06 7.74
N LEU A 85 -14.07 -0.82 8.09
CA LEU A 85 -14.89 0.35 7.84
C LEU A 85 -15.12 0.58 6.34
N GLU A 86 -14.06 0.52 5.53
CA GLU A 86 -14.19 0.70 4.07
C GLU A 86 -15.03 -0.41 3.44
N ASP A 87 -14.89 -1.65 3.89
CA ASP A 87 -15.67 -2.79 3.41
C ASP A 87 -17.16 -2.59 3.73
N LYS A 88 -17.50 -2.32 4.99
CA LYS A 88 -18.88 -2.03 5.42
C LYS A 88 -19.53 -0.89 4.67
N LEU A 89 -18.78 0.20 4.41
CA LEU A 89 -19.30 1.35 3.66
C LEU A 89 -19.45 1.07 2.17
N THR A 90 -18.69 0.12 1.63
CA THR A 90 -18.82 -0.31 0.23
C THR A 90 -20.03 -1.22 0.03
N GLN A 91 -20.31 -2.13 0.98
CA GLN A 91 -21.48 -3.03 0.94
C GLN A 91 -22.83 -2.33 1.20
N ARG A 92 -22.82 -1.10 1.73
CA ARG A 92 -24.03 -0.29 1.97
C ARG A 92 -24.48 0.52 0.75
N LYS A 93 -23.70 0.51 -0.34
CA LYS A 93 -24.04 1.17 -1.61
C LYS A 93 -24.57 0.15 -2.60
#